data_AF-A0AAD5TG41-F1
#
_entry.id   AF-A0AAD5TG41-F1
#
_cell.length_a   1.000
_cell.length_b   1.000
_cell.length_c   1.000
_cell.angle_alpha   90.00
_cell.angle_beta   90.00
_cell.angle_gamma   90.00
#
_symmetry.space_group_name_H-M   'P 1'
#
loop_
_entity.id
_entity.type
_entity.pdbx_description
1 polymer ?
#
loop_
_entity_poly.entity_id
_entity_poly.type
_entity_poly.pdbx_seq_one_letter_code
_entity_poly.pdbx_strand_id
1 'polypeptide(L)'
;MDDNTELWANPDWCDWRTRIRGCSYSDVWVTYYVVHTFWAYIAGALGLLVCYRKVYQKVWKHHLSLFELVDGGIRPRAAETFVIGATIHLFLRAIYTTVILAGGFGSQAANESFHELPWHILYSSACLLSVGVIYATPRHRLASNKMRAVRLPSYTVLNIILFGFCLVPMISLQILAALAGHARDNNEADKARNYNAGHYGLWSFYCWTLGGVTLYFGITLIKLLRASASPQSSGNNVAAEAPKNGSNATNISQNGGESTAAADTNGRAGFRRAVMTLIVTIGCTFIMDLHKSAKEQQTRFRSNRGGLNSDPSAASSRSLGQPQEQREKWGDIEADRQPPLYPPQYPSQYPRESAARAGSRGDMR
;
A
#
# COMPACT_ATOMS: atom_id res chain seq x y z
N MET A 1 -11.78 1.06 -36.06
CA MET A 1 -11.36 2.41 -35.65
C MET A 1 -12.63 3.21 -35.44
N ASP A 2 -13.01 3.71 -34.26
CA ASP A 2 -12.44 3.67 -32.92
C ASP A 2 -13.60 4.01 -31.97
N ASP A 3 -13.96 3.07 -31.07
CA ASP A 3 -14.89 3.33 -29.95
C ASP A 3 -14.18 3.15 -28.59
N ASN A 4 -12.85 2.91 -28.63
CA ASN A 4 -12.02 2.73 -27.44
C ASN A 4 -11.53 4.07 -26.85
N THR A 5 -11.68 5.18 -27.58
CA THR A 5 -11.43 6.53 -27.08
C THR A 5 -12.44 6.95 -26.03
N GLU A 6 -13.62 6.31 -25.99
CA GLU A 6 -14.62 6.65 -24.97
C GLU A 6 -14.30 6.10 -23.59
N LEU A 7 -13.52 5.03 -23.39
CA LEU A 7 -13.52 4.32 -22.09
C LEU A 7 -13.19 5.18 -20.84
N TRP A 8 -12.40 6.25 -20.99
CA TRP A 8 -12.05 7.19 -19.90
C TRP A 8 -12.92 8.45 -19.87
N ALA A 9 -13.50 8.79 -21.02
CA ALA A 9 -14.54 9.81 -21.14
C ALA A 9 -15.92 9.23 -20.78
N ASN A 10 -16.02 7.90 -20.75
CA ASN A 10 -17.26 7.15 -20.70
C ASN A 10 -17.95 7.56 -19.40
N PRO A 11 -19.16 8.14 -19.50
CA PRO A 11 -19.91 8.51 -18.33
C PRO A 11 -20.17 7.30 -17.43
N ASP A 12 -20.03 6.06 -17.89
CA ASP A 12 -20.27 4.85 -17.12
C ASP A 12 -19.10 4.40 -16.23
N TRP A 13 -17.90 4.96 -16.39
CA TRP A 13 -16.71 4.48 -15.67
C TRP A 13 -16.01 5.58 -14.89
N CYS A 14 -15.86 5.36 -13.58
CA CYS A 14 -15.06 6.21 -12.70
C CYS A 14 -13.65 5.63 -12.53
N ASP A 15 -12.62 6.43 -12.79
CA ASP A 15 -11.26 6.11 -12.38
C ASP A 15 -11.08 6.58 -10.94
N TRP A 16 -11.04 5.65 -9.99
CA TRP A 16 -10.87 5.98 -8.58
C TRP A 16 -9.60 6.79 -8.29
N ARG A 17 -8.66 6.86 -9.23
CA ARG A 17 -7.40 7.58 -9.12
C ARG A 17 -7.55 9.03 -9.52
N THR A 18 -8.20 9.29 -10.64
CA THR A 18 -8.14 10.61 -11.30
C THR A 18 -9.51 11.27 -11.42
N ARG A 19 -10.60 10.50 -11.43
CA ARG A 19 -11.96 10.99 -11.68
C ARG A 19 -12.99 10.20 -10.86
N ILE A 20 -13.36 10.78 -9.71
CA ILE A 20 -14.41 10.23 -8.84
C ILE A 20 -15.79 10.88 -9.03
N ARG A 21 -15.90 11.93 -9.86
CA ARG A 21 -17.14 12.69 -10.14
C ARG A 21 -17.49 12.68 -11.62
N GLY A 22 -18.75 12.94 -11.92
CA GLY A 22 -19.25 13.05 -13.29
C GLY A 22 -19.23 11.72 -14.04
N CYS A 23 -19.33 10.61 -13.32
CA CYS A 23 -19.36 9.25 -13.85
C CYS A 23 -20.39 8.41 -13.08
N SER A 24 -20.80 7.30 -13.67
CA SER A 24 -21.74 6.35 -13.09
C SER A 24 -21.13 5.77 -11.83
N TYR A 25 -21.92 5.71 -10.77
CA TYR A 25 -21.46 5.34 -9.43
C TYR A 25 -20.48 6.35 -8.77
N SER A 26 -20.46 7.61 -9.21
CA SER A 26 -19.67 8.66 -8.54
C SER A 26 -20.00 8.79 -7.05
N ASP A 27 -21.27 8.63 -6.65
CA ASP A 27 -21.67 8.65 -5.23
C ASP A 27 -20.93 7.60 -4.39
N VAL A 28 -20.68 6.40 -4.94
CA VAL A 28 -19.95 5.33 -4.25
C VAL A 28 -18.50 5.74 -4.04
N TRP A 29 -17.85 6.28 -5.08
CA TRP A 29 -16.46 6.71 -5.00
C TRP A 29 -16.26 7.93 -4.10
N VAL A 30 -17.14 8.92 -4.19
CA VAL A 30 -17.13 10.08 -3.28
C VAL A 30 -17.30 9.62 -1.84
N THR A 31 -18.28 8.73 -1.57
CA THR A 31 -18.50 8.18 -0.22
C THR A 31 -17.27 7.42 0.28
N TYR A 32 -16.68 6.56 -0.56
CA TYR A 32 -15.45 5.84 -0.24
C TYR A 32 -14.33 6.80 0.13
N TYR A 33 -14.10 7.85 -0.67
CA TYR A 33 -13.04 8.83 -0.42
C TYR A 33 -13.29 9.65 0.84
N VAL A 34 -14.54 10.03 1.16
CA VAL A 34 -14.88 10.72 2.42
C VAL A 34 -14.53 9.85 3.62
N VAL A 35 -15.02 8.60 3.62
CA VAL A 35 -14.77 7.64 4.70
C VAL A 35 -13.28 7.33 4.82
N HIS A 36 -12.60 7.09 3.70
CA HIS A 36 -11.17 6.82 3.64
C HIS A 36 -10.35 8.01 4.17
N THR A 37 -10.67 9.23 3.77
CA THR A 37 -10.00 10.46 4.24
C THR A 37 -10.09 10.60 5.75
N PHE A 38 -11.31 10.44 6.30
CA PHE A 38 -11.55 10.51 7.73
C PHE A 38 -10.74 9.46 8.50
N TRP A 39 -10.78 8.19 8.07
CA TRP A 39 -10.01 7.13 8.71
C TRP A 39 -8.50 7.31 8.56
N ALA A 40 -8.01 7.81 7.42
CA ALA A 40 -6.60 8.07 7.21
C ALA A 40 -6.07 9.16 8.16
N TYR A 41 -6.84 10.22 8.44
CA TYR A 41 -6.47 11.23 9.45
C TYR A 41 -6.42 10.65 10.87
N ILE A 42 -7.42 9.85 11.27
CA ILE A 42 -7.42 9.20 12.58
C ILE A 42 -6.22 8.26 12.71
N ALA A 43 -6.00 7.40 11.71
CA ALA A 43 -4.88 6.46 11.71
C ALA A 43 -3.53 7.19 11.69
N GLY A 44 -3.41 8.30 10.95
CA GLY A 44 -2.24 9.17 10.96
C GLY A 44 -1.97 9.79 12.33
N ALA A 45 -3.00 10.30 13.02
CA ALA A 45 -2.87 10.85 14.37
C ALA A 45 -2.43 9.78 15.40
N LEU A 46 -3.02 8.58 15.32
CA LEU A 46 -2.58 7.43 16.13
C LEU A 46 -1.13 7.03 15.79
N GLY A 47 -0.76 7.05 14.51
CA GLY A 47 0.60 6.83 14.04
C GLY A 47 1.59 7.82 14.64
N LEU A 48 1.26 9.12 14.66
CA LEU A 48 2.05 10.17 15.29
C LEU A 48 2.23 9.92 16.80
N LEU A 49 1.18 9.48 17.51
CA LEU A 49 1.28 9.11 18.92
C LEU A 49 2.24 7.92 19.12
N VAL A 50 2.19 6.91 18.24
CA VAL A 50 3.13 5.78 18.29
C VAL A 50 4.55 6.23 17.96
N CYS A 51 4.75 7.10 16.97
CA CYS A 51 6.04 7.73 16.67
C CYS A 51 6.58 8.47 17.89
N TYR A 52 5.76 9.26 18.57
CA TYR A 52 6.17 9.94 19.80
C TYR A 52 6.62 8.95 20.89
N ARG A 53 5.81 7.93 21.18
CA ARG A 53 6.10 6.98 22.26
C ARG A 53 7.24 6.00 21.95
N LYS A 54 7.39 5.56 20.70
CA LYS A 54 8.41 4.58 20.31
C LYS A 54 9.66 5.22 19.74
N VAL A 55 9.53 6.15 18.80
CA VAL A 55 10.68 6.75 18.12
C VAL A 55 11.26 7.86 18.98
N TYR A 56 10.46 8.86 19.34
CA TYR A 56 10.98 10.01 20.07
C TYR A 56 11.46 9.61 21.47
N GLN A 57 10.59 8.97 22.28
CA GLN A 57 10.94 8.64 23.67
C GLN A 57 12.02 7.56 23.80
N LYS A 58 12.06 6.54 22.94
CA LYS A 58 13.02 5.42 23.09
C LYS A 58 14.27 5.52 22.23
N VAL A 59 14.22 6.24 21.10
CA VAL A 59 15.36 6.34 20.17
C VAL A 59 15.98 7.73 20.28
N TRP A 60 15.28 8.78 19.89
CA TRP A 60 15.86 10.11 19.78
C TRP A 60 16.22 10.74 21.13
N LYS A 61 15.39 10.58 22.17
CA LYS A 61 15.68 11.05 23.53
C LYS A 61 16.96 10.44 24.12
N HIS A 62 17.32 9.24 23.68
CA HIS A 62 18.53 8.54 24.09
C HIS A 62 19.69 8.71 23.09
N HIS A 63 19.58 9.66 22.16
CA HIS A 63 20.58 9.92 21.11
C HIS A 63 20.92 8.71 20.24
N LEU A 64 19.99 7.75 20.12
CA LEU A 64 20.14 6.62 19.22
C LEU A 64 19.75 7.04 17.80
N SER A 65 20.42 6.46 16.80
CA SER A 65 20.09 6.66 15.39
C SER A 65 19.03 5.66 14.91
N LEU A 66 18.20 6.08 13.96
CA LEU A 66 17.30 5.19 13.21
C LEU A 66 18.06 4.22 12.30
N PHE A 67 19.26 4.61 11.89
CA PHE A 67 20.13 3.86 10.99
C PHE A 67 21.51 3.72 11.65
N GLU A 68 21.95 2.48 11.83
CA GLU A 68 23.27 2.16 12.35
C GLU A 68 24.16 1.72 11.19
N LEU A 69 25.43 2.15 11.18
CA LEU A 69 26.40 1.68 10.20
C LEU A 69 27.11 0.45 10.78
N VAL A 70 26.95 -0.71 10.14
CA VAL A 70 27.55 -1.99 10.58
C VAL A 70 28.29 -2.62 9.41
N ASP A 71 29.63 -2.67 9.50
CA ASP A 71 30.51 -3.24 8.46
C ASP A 71 30.24 -2.65 7.05
N GLY A 72 30.10 -1.31 6.98
CA GLY A 72 29.73 -0.58 5.75
C GLY A 72 28.26 -0.74 5.33
N GLY A 73 27.48 -1.55 6.06
CA GLY A 73 26.05 -1.77 5.92
C GLY A 73 25.19 -0.68 6.57
N ILE A 74 24.07 -0.28 5.96
CA ILE A 74 23.05 0.52 6.63
C ILE A 74 22.07 -0.46 7.30
N ARG A 75 22.07 -0.46 8.63
CA ARG A 75 21.18 -1.27 9.45
C ARG A 75 20.01 -0.40 9.94
N PRO A 76 18.81 -0.53 9.35
CA PRO A 76 17.65 0.19 9.84
C PRO A 76 17.10 -0.44 11.13
N ARG A 77 16.62 0.40 12.04
CA ARG A 77 15.78 -0.01 13.18
C ARG A 77 14.38 -0.36 12.68
N ALA A 78 14.21 -1.64 12.36
CA ALA A 78 13.11 -2.18 11.56
C ALA A 78 11.71 -1.67 11.95
N ALA A 79 11.36 -1.73 13.24
CA ALA A 79 10.02 -1.36 13.71
C ALA A 79 9.83 0.16 13.69
N GLU A 80 10.85 0.91 14.07
CA GLU A 80 10.82 2.37 14.14
C GLU A 80 10.75 3.00 12.75
N THR A 81 11.58 2.54 11.81
CA THR A 81 11.55 3.03 10.42
C THR A 81 10.22 2.71 9.73
N PHE A 82 9.66 1.52 9.97
CA PHE A 82 8.34 1.15 9.45
C PHE A 82 7.23 2.04 10.01
N VAL A 83 7.19 2.25 11.33
CA VAL A 83 6.14 3.08 11.95
C VAL A 83 6.20 4.52 11.43
N ILE A 84 7.39 5.09 11.25
CA ILE A 84 7.54 6.43 10.66
C ILE A 84 7.00 6.44 9.23
N GLY A 85 7.47 5.52 8.38
CA GLY A 85 7.04 5.47 6.99
C GLY A 85 5.55 5.22 6.82
N ALA A 86 4.96 4.31 7.60
CA ALA A 86 3.52 4.04 7.60
C ALA A 86 2.71 5.27 8.06
N THR A 87 3.21 6.02 9.04
CA THR A 87 2.57 7.27 9.50
C THR A 87 2.61 8.33 8.40
N ILE A 88 3.76 8.51 7.73
CA ILE A 88 3.88 9.44 6.59
C ILE A 88 2.96 9.01 5.44
N HIS A 89 2.89 7.72 5.13
CA HIS A 89 1.96 7.17 4.14
C HIS A 89 0.51 7.56 4.46
N LEU A 90 0.04 7.29 5.68
CA LEU A 90 -1.34 7.60 6.08
C LEU A 90 -1.65 9.09 5.97
N PHE A 91 -0.71 9.94 6.41
CA PHE A 91 -0.88 11.39 6.34
C PHE A 91 -0.93 11.90 4.89
N LEU A 92 0.01 11.47 4.04
CA LEU A 92 -0.01 11.83 2.62
C LEU A 92 -1.22 11.26 1.89
N ARG A 93 -1.70 10.08 2.29
CA ARG A 93 -2.94 9.51 1.74
C ARG A 93 -4.16 10.33 2.13
N ALA A 94 -4.23 10.84 3.37
CA ALA A 94 -5.28 11.75 3.80
C ALA A 94 -5.26 13.07 3.02
N ILE A 95 -4.08 13.66 2.81
CA ILE A 95 -3.92 14.86 1.99
C ILE A 95 -4.37 14.61 0.55
N TYR A 96 -3.86 13.55 -0.08
CA TYR A 96 -4.21 13.19 -1.45
C TYR A 96 -5.72 13.00 -1.63
N THR A 97 -6.34 12.20 -0.76
CA THR A 97 -7.78 11.94 -0.81
C THR A 97 -8.63 13.20 -0.59
N THR A 98 -8.17 14.12 0.26
CA THR A 98 -8.78 15.46 0.43
C THR A 98 -8.69 16.29 -0.85
N VAL A 99 -7.54 16.30 -1.54
CA VAL A 99 -7.37 17.02 -2.81
C VAL A 99 -8.28 16.45 -3.90
N ILE A 100 -8.37 15.12 -4.02
CA ILE A 100 -9.31 14.46 -4.96
C ILE A 100 -10.76 14.84 -4.64
N LEU A 101 -11.15 14.85 -3.37
CA LEU A 101 -12.47 15.34 -2.94
C LEU A 101 -12.67 16.83 -3.24
N ALA A 102 -11.63 17.66 -3.24
CA ALA A 102 -11.72 19.07 -3.59
C ALA A 102 -11.78 19.34 -5.10
N GLY A 103 -11.70 18.30 -5.95
CA GLY A 103 -11.72 18.44 -7.41
C GLY A 103 -10.46 17.95 -8.12
N GLY A 104 -9.48 17.43 -7.36
CA GLY A 104 -8.21 16.93 -7.87
C GLY A 104 -7.19 18.03 -8.15
N PHE A 105 -6.04 17.62 -8.67
CA PHE A 105 -5.01 18.53 -9.18
C PHE A 105 -5.38 19.04 -10.58
N GLY A 106 -4.81 20.17 -11.00
CA GLY A 106 -5.06 20.78 -12.31
C GLY A 106 -4.51 20.00 -13.52
N SER A 107 -3.78 18.90 -13.28
CA SER A 107 -3.25 17.99 -14.30
C SER A 107 -3.40 16.55 -13.83
N GLN A 108 -3.71 15.65 -14.77
CA GLN A 108 -3.82 14.23 -14.51
C GLN A 108 -2.47 13.58 -14.22
N ALA A 109 -1.37 14.11 -14.78
CA ALA A 109 -0.02 13.72 -14.39
C ALA A 109 0.22 13.93 -12.88
N ALA A 110 -0.17 15.10 -12.35
CA ALA A 110 -0.07 15.38 -10.92
C ALA A 110 -0.97 14.47 -10.08
N ASN A 111 -2.23 14.24 -10.50
CA ASN A 111 -3.13 13.31 -9.82
C ASN A 111 -2.49 11.91 -9.67
N GLU A 112 -2.01 11.31 -10.76
CA GLU A 112 -1.42 9.96 -10.72
C GLU A 112 -0.11 9.92 -9.92
N SER A 113 0.78 10.90 -10.06
CA SER A 113 2.03 10.92 -9.28
C SER A 113 1.81 11.08 -7.77
N PHE A 114 0.88 11.97 -7.37
CA PHE A 114 0.55 12.16 -5.95
C PHE A 114 -0.25 11.01 -5.37
N HIS A 115 -0.99 10.27 -6.21
CA HIS A 115 -1.61 9.02 -5.79
C HIS A 115 -0.54 8.01 -5.36
N GLU A 116 0.51 7.85 -6.16
CA GLU A 116 1.51 6.79 -6.00
C GLU A 116 2.54 7.10 -4.92
N LEU A 117 2.80 8.39 -4.66
CA LEU A 117 3.78 8.82 -3.66
C LEU A 117 3.55 8.21 -2.25
N PRO A 118 2.34 8.24 -1.65
CA PRO A 118 2.07 7.55 -0.39
C PRO A 118 2.40 6.06 -0.43
N TRP A 119 2.02 5.36 -1.50
CA TRP A 119 2.26 3.92 -1.64
C TRP A 119 3.75 3.60 -1.69
N HIS A 120 4.51 4.43 -2.41
CA HIS A 120 5.96 4.29 -2.46
C HIS A 120 6.62 4.41 -1.08
N ILE A 121 6.20 5.38 -0.27
CA ILE A 121 6.73 5.56 1.09
C ILE A 121 6.42 4.34 1.97
N LEU A 122 5.19 3.82 1.89
CA LEU A 122 4.82 2.60 2.62
C LEU A 122 5.67 1.41 2.17
N TYR A 123 5.82 1.23 0.86
CA TYR A 123 6.61 0.16 0.28
C TYR A 123 8.09 0.22 0.72
N SER A 124 8.73 1.39 0.61
CA SER A 124 10.11 1.60 1.08
C SER A 124 10.25 1.35 2.59
N SER A 125 9.25 1.73 3.39
CA SER A 125 9.24 1.43 4.82
C SER A 125 9.10 -0.07 5.13
N ALA A 126 8.35 -0.81 4.31
CA ALA A 126 8.25 -2.27 4.39
C ALA A 126 9.57 -2.96 3.99
N CYS A 127 10.27 -2.44 2.97
CA CYS A 127 11.63 -2.89 2.62
C CYS A 127 12.60 -2.69 3.80
N LEU A 128 12.58 -1.51 4.43
CA LEU A 128 13.39 -1.20 5.61
C LEU A 128 13.06 -2.11 6.80
N LEU A 129 11.78 -2.43 7.01
CA LEU A 129 11.34 -3.40 8.02
C LEU A 129 11.96 -4.78 7.76
N SER A 130 11.78 -5.30 6.55
CA SER A 130 12.27 -6.63 6.17
C SER A 130 13.78 -6.73 6.30
N VAL A 131 14.53 -5.74 5.77
CA VAL A 131 15.99 -5.71 5.89
C VAL A 131 16.43 -5.55 7.33
N GLY A 132 15.81 -4.67 8.11
CA GLY A 132 16.13 -4.47 9.52
C GLY A 132 15.94 -5.74 10.37
N VAL A 133 14.90 -6.54 10.08
CA VAL A 133 14.69 -7.85 10.71
C VAL A 133 15.82 -8.82 10.36
N ILE A 134 16.29 -8.83 9.11
CA ILE A 134 17.43 -9.67 8.70
C ILE A 134 18.69 -9.27 9.46
N TYR A 135 18.98 -7.97 9.56
CA TYR A 135 20.12 -7.45 10.32
C TYR A 135 20.04 -7.77 11.82
N ALA A 136 18.84 -7.85 12.39
CA ALA A 136 18.65 -8.22 13.80
C ALA A 136 18.93 -9.70 14.09
N THR A 137 19.12 -10.53 13.06
CA THR A 137 19.40 -11.96 13.22
C THR A 137 20.87 -12.18 13.61
N PRO A 138 21.16 -12.81 14.78
CA PRO A 138 22.52 -12.95 15.29
C PRO A 138 23.36 -13.91 14.44
N ARG A 139 24.41 -13.40 13.78
CA ARG A 139 25.32 -14.20 12.93
C ARG A 139 26.28 -15.09 13.72
N HIS A 140 26.77 -14.62 14.86
CA HIS A 140 27.81 -15.31 15.64
C HIS A 140 27.35 -16.64 16.26
N ARG A 141 26.04 -16.84 16.45
CA ARG A 141 25.48 -18.11 16.96
C ARG A 141 25.37 -19.21 15.90
N LEU A 142 25.67 -18.91 14.63
CA LEU A 142 25.61 -19.85 13.51
C LEU A 142 26.88 -20.69 13.33
N ALA A 143 27.90 -20.46 14.17
CA ALA A 143 29.21 -21.11 14.03
C ALA A 143 29.25 -22.58 14.50
N SER A 144 28.17 -23.11 15.11
CA SER A 144 28.12 -24.55 15.40
C SER A 144 27.97 -25.35 14.10
N ASN A 145 28.67 -26.48 13.97
CA ASN A 145 28.69 -27.30 12.76
C ASN A 145 27.28 -27.73 12.27
N LYS A 146 26.25 -27.70 13.15
CA LYS A 146 24.86 -28.00 12.81
C LYS A 146 24.08 -26.84 12.15
N MET A 147 24.56 -25.60 12.24
CA MET A 147 23.87 -24.41 11.67
C MET A 147 24.50 -23.85 10.38
N ARG A 148 25.57 -24.48 9.86
CA ARG A 148 26.25 -24.07 8.61
C ARG A 148 25.36 -24.05 7.37
N ALA A 149 24.19 -24.70 7.40
CA ALA A 149 23.28 -24.78 6.27
C ALA A 149 22.55 -23.45 5.96
N VAL A 150 22.51 -22.50 6.91
CA VAL A 150 21.80 -21.23 6.74
C VAL A 150 22.80 -20.10 6.58
N ARG A 151 23.12 -19.77 5.32
CA ARG A 151 24.01 -18.64 5.00
C ARG A 151 23.18 -17.36 4.85
N LEU A 152 23.35 -16.42 5.78
CA LEU A 152 22.80 -15.07 5.63
C LEU A 152 23.63 -14.30 4.58
N PRO A 153 23.00 -13.43 3.77
CA PRO A 153 23.71 -12.58 2.82
C PRO A 153 24.69 -11.64 3.53
N SER A 154 25.75 -11.22 2.85
CA SER A 154 26.66 -10.20 3.39
C SER A 154 25.94 -8.85 3.54
N TYR A 155 26.51 -7.95 4.35
CA TYR A 155 25.91 -6.62 4.57
C TYR A 155 25.89 -5.78 3.28
N THR A 156 26.92 -5.89 2.45
CA THR A 156 26.96 -5.26 1.12
C THR A 156 25.81 -5.73 0.24
N VAL A 157 25.55 -7.04 0.21
CA VAL A 157 24.44 -7.60 -0.58
C VAL A 157 23.10 -7.10 -0.05
N LEU A 158 22.91 -7.03 1.27
CA LEU A 158 21.70 -6.48 1.87
C LEU A 158 21.49 -5.00 1.54
N ASN A 159 22.54 -4.19 1.52
CA ASN A 159 22.46 -2.79 1.10
C ASN A 159 22.06 -2.66 -0.37
N ILE A 160 22.65 -3.46 -1.27
CA ILE A 160 22.30 -3.46 -2.70
C ILE A 160 20.84 -3.85 -2.88
N ILE A 161 20.38 -4.89 -2.17
CA ILE A 161 18.97 -5.29 -2.16
C ILE A 161 18.11 -4.13 -1.64
N LEU A 162 18.44 -3.55 -0.49
CA LEU A 162 17.67 -2.45 0.10
C LEU A 162 17.54 -1.27 -0.86
N PHE A 163 18.66 -0.83 -1.44
CA PHE A 163 18.70 0.29 -2.37
C PHE A 163 17.94 -0.04 -3.65
N GLY A 164 18.12 -1.24 -4.22
CA GLY A 164 17.38 -1.67 -5.39
C GLY A 164 15.87 -1.71 -5.15
N PHE A 165 15.45 -2.28 -4.01
CA PHE A 165 14.05 -2.34 -3.63
C PHE A 165 13.46 -0.97 -3.26
N CYS A 166 14.23 0.00 -2.75
CA CYS A 166 13.68 1.33 -2.49
C CYS A 166 13.71 2.22 -3.74
N LEU A 167 14.87 2.34 -4.40
CA LEU A 167 15.06 3.33 -5.46
C LEU A 167 14.41 2.91 -6.78
N VAL A 168 14.54 1.64 -7.19
CA VAL A 168 14.06 1.22 -8.51
C VAL A 168 12.53 1.39 -8.62
N PRO A 169 11.71 0.90 -7.67
CA PRO A 169 10.27 1.15 -7.70
C PRO A 169 9.90 2.62 -7.59
N MET A 170 10.68 3.42 -6.85
CA MET A 170 10.44 4.86 -6.74
C MET A 170 10.48 5.52 -8.12
N ILE A 171 11.54 5.24 -8.87
CA ILE A 171 11.76 5.87 -10.17
C ILE A 171 10.81 5.29 -11.21
N SER A 172 10.74 3.96 -11.32
CA SER A 172 10.00 3.31 -12.40
C SER A 172 8.49 3.51 -12.28
N LEU A 173 7.91 3.37 -11.08
CA LEU A 173 6.47 3.55 -10.88
C LEU A 173 6.08 5.02 -10.99
N GLN A 174 6.89 5.96 -10.48
CA GLN A 174 6.55 7.37 -10.60
C GLN A 174 6.62 7.87 -12.04
N ILE A 175 7.58 7.39 -12.83
CA ILE A 175 7.64 7.69 -14.26
C ILE A 175 6.39 7.15 -14.98
N LEU A 176 6.00 5.89 -14.73
CA LEU A 176 4.82 5.31 -15.38
C LEU A 176 3.52 6.01 -14.96
N ALA A 177 3.37 6.38 -13.69
CA ALA A 177 2.23 7.16 -13.20
C ALA A 177 2.16 8.54 -13.87
N ALA A 178 3.29 9.25 -13.91
CA ALA A 178 3.38 10.57 -14.55
C ALA A 178 3.09 10.49 -16.05
N LEU A 179 3.65 9.51 -16.76
CA LEU A 179 3.40 9.27 -18.18
C LEU A 179 1.93 8.89 -18.44
N ALA A 180 1.33 8.06 -17.58
CA ALA A 180 -0.07 7.70 -17.69
C ALA A 180 -1.00 8.89 -17.50
N GLY A 181 -0.70 9.77 -16.54
CA GLY A 181 -1.45 11.01 -16.37
C GLY A 181 -1.20 12.02 -17.49
N HIS A 182 0.03 12.16 -17.97
CA HIS A 182 0.37 13.03 -19.10
C HIS A 182 -0.32 12.59 -20.39
N ALA A 183 -0.38 11.27 -20.66
CA ALA A 183 -1.13 10.74 -21.79
C ALA A 183 -2.63 11.09 -21.70
N ARG A 184 -3.22 11.10 -20.50
CA ARG A 184 -4.61 11.54 -20.30
C ARG A 184 -4.80 13.03 -20.54
N ASP A 185 -3.86 13.86 -20.06
CA ASP A 185 -3.88 15.30 -20.31
C ASP A 185 -3.87 15.62 -21.82
N ASN A 186 -3.25 14.75 -22.64
CA ASN A 186 -3.22 14.87 -24.10
C ASN A 186 -4.32 14.09 -24.85
N ASN A 187 -5.30 13.51 -24.15
CA ASN A 187 -6.35 12.67 -24.74
C ASN A 187 -5.85 11.40 -25.47
N GLU A 188 -4.67 10.89 -25.10
CA GLU A 188 -4.07 9.69 -25.68
C GLU A 188 -4.45 8.43 -24.88
N ALA A 189 -5.72 8.04 -24.98
CA ALA A 189 -6.34 6.97 -24.18
C ALA A 189 -5.59 5.62 -24.20
N ASP A 190 -5.15 5.16 -25.36
CA ASP A 190 -4.45 3.88 -25.50
C ASP A 190 -3.08 3.90 -24.81
N LYS A 191 -2.35 5.02 -24.89
CA LYS A 191 -1.06 5.16 -24.20
C LYS A 191 -1.27 5.21 -22.69
N ALA A 192 -2.25 5.96 -22.21
CA ALA A 192 -2.60 5.99 -20.80
C ALA A 192 -2.96 4.59 -20.25
N ARG A 193 -3.76 3.81 -21.01
CA ARG A 193 -4.08 2.42 -20.66
C ARG A 193 -2.83 1.56 -20.56
N ASN A 194 -1.96 1.64 -21.56
CA ASN A 194 -0.74 0.82 -21.61
C ASN A 194 0.24 1.19 -20.48
N TYR A 195 0.44 2.48 -20.21
CA TYR A 195 1.26 2.93 -19.08
C TYR A 195 0.69 2.50 -17.74
N ASN A 196 -0.63 2.58 -17.53
CA ASN A 196 -1.28 2.09 -16.32
C ASN A 196 -1.14 0.57 -16.16
N ALA A 197 -1.34 -0.19 -17.24
CA ALA A 197 -1.17 -1.65 -17.21
C ALA A 197 0.29 -2.01 -16.86
N GLY A 198 1.26 -1.32 -17.46
CA GLY A 198 2.67 -1.45 -17.11
C GLY A 198 2.96 -1.09 -15.66
N HIS A 199 2.37 0.00 -15.17
CA HIS A 199 2.48 0.46 -13.78
C HIS A 199 2.04 -0.63 -12.80
N TYR A 200 0.83 -1.16 -12.96
CA TYR A 200 0.28 -2.17 -12.05
C TYR A 200 0.93 -3.54 -12.21
N GLY A 201 1.37 -3.90 -13.42
CA GLY A 201 2.18 -5.08 -13.64
C GLY A 201 3.49 -5.00 -12.87
N LEU A 202 4.16 -3.84 -12.93
CA LEU A 202 5.43 -3.62 -12.23
C LEU A 202 5.25 -3.50 -10.71
N TRP A 203 4.19 -2.84 -10.25
CA TRP A 203 3.83 -2.76 -8.84
C TRP A 203 3.61 -4.16 -8.26
N SER A 204 2.84 -5.00 -8.97
CA SER A 204 2.61 -6.39 -8.58
C SER A 204 3.92 -7.18 -8.50
N PHE A 205 4.78 -7.05 -9.50
CA PHE A 205 6.10 -7.69 -9.51
C PHE A 205 6.93 -7.31 -8.28
N TYR A 206 7.01 -6.02 -7.94
CA TYR A 206 7.74 -5.54 -6.77
C TYR A 206 7.15 -6.07 -5.46
N CYS A 207 5.83 -6.05 -5.30
CA CYS A 207 5.19 -6.59 -4.11
C CYS A 207 5.39 -8.09 -3.94
N TRP A 208 5.29 -8.88 -5.02
CA TRP A 208 5.53 -10.32 -4.97
C TRP A 208 6.98 -10.66 -4.65
N THR A 209 7.94 -9.93 -5.24
CA THR A 209 9.36 -10.14 -4.96
C THR A 209 9.70 -9.76 -3.51
N LEU A 210 9.19 -8.63 -3.00
CA LEU A 210 9.36 -8.23 -1.59
C LEU A 210 8.70 -9.25 -0.65
N GLY A 211 7.50 -9.73 -0.98
CA GLY A 211 6.79 -10.76 -0.24
C GLY A 211 7.58 -12.06 -0.18
N GLY A 212 8.15 -12.50 -1.31
CA GLY A 212 9.01 -13.68 -1.40
C GLY A 212 10.28 -13.55 -0.56
N VAL A 213 10.98 -12.41 -0.64
CA VAL A 213 12.16 -12.11 0.19
C VAL A 213 11.80 -12.15 1.68
N THR A 214 10.72 -11.46 2.06
CA THR A 214 10.26 -11.38 3.45
C THR A 214 9.87 -12.76 3.99
N LEU A 215 9.17 -13.57 3.18
CA LEU A 215 8.79 -14.93 3.54
C LEU A 215 10.01 -15.84 3.72
N TYR A 216 10.96 -15.80 2.78
CA TYR A 216 12.20 -16.56 2.85
C TYR A 216 12.98 -16.27 4.14
N PHE A 217 13.19 -14.99 4.46
CA PHE A 217 13.91 -14.60 5.67
C PHE A 217 13.08 -14.84 6.95
N GLY A 218 11.76 -14.70 6.89
CA GLY A 218 10.86 -15.04 7.99
C GLY A 218 10.94 -16.53 8.36
N ILE A 219 10.87 -17.42 7.38
CA ILE A 219 11.05 -18.88 7.58
C ILE A 219 12.44 -19.17 8.13
N THR A 220 13.47 -18.53 7.60
CA THR A 220 14.86 -18.68 8.05
C THR A 220 15.01 -18.28 9.52
N LEU A 221 14.45 -17.14 9.91
CA LEU A 221 14.46 -16.68 11.30
C LEU A 221 13.74 -17.66 12.23
N ILE A 222 12.60 -18.22 11.82
CA ILE A 222 11.87 -19.23 12.61
C ILE A 222 12.73 -20.48 12.81
N LYS A 223 13.42 -20.96 11.77
CA LYS A 223 14.33 -22.12 11.88
C LYS A 223 15.45 -21.85 12.88
N LEU A 224 16.06 -20.65 12.83
CA LEU A 224 17.10 -20.24 13.76
C LEU A 224 16.60 -20.14 15.20
N LEU A 225 15.41 -19.56 15.41
CA LEU A 225 14.80 -19.48 16.73
C LEU A 225 14.50 -20.86 17.31
N ARG A 226 13.98 -21.79 16.51
CA ARG A 226 13.75 -23.19 16.93
C ARG A 226 15.05 -23.89 17.31
N ALA A 227 16.09 -23.73 16.51
CA ALA A 227 17.41 -24.31 16.79
C ALA A 227 18.07 -23.70 18.04
N SER A 228 17.76 -22.43 18.36
CA SER A 228 18.24 -21.78 19.59
C SER A 228 17.43 -22.13 20.84
N ALA A 229 16.17 -22.55 20.66
CA ALA A 229 15.25 -22.89 21.75
C ALA A 229 15.26 -24.38 22.10
N SER A 230 15.72 -25.25 21.19
CA SER A 230 15.98 -26.64 21.54
C SER A 230 17.05 -26.64 22.63
N PRO A 231 16.77 -27.18 23.83
CA PRO A 231 17.76 -27.23 24.89
C PRO A 231 18.99 -27.90 24.29
N GLN A 232 20.13 -27.20 24.30
CA GLN A 232 21.40 -27.88 24.19
C GLN A 232 21.34 -28.88 25.34
N SER A 233 21.07 -30.15 25.03
CA SER A 233 21.37 -31.23 25.93
C SER A 233 22.87 -31.08 26.13
N SER A 234 23.25 -30.28 27.13
CA SER A 234 24.55 -30.30 27.73
C SER A 234 24.70 -31.74 28.17
N GLY A 235 25.24 -32.54 27.27
CA GLY A 235 26.08 -33.66 27.61
C GLY A 235 27.28 -33.06 28.34
N ASN A 236 27.03 -32.55 29.54
CA ASN A 236 27.97 -32.58 30.63
C ASN A 236 28.09 -34.06 31.04
N ASN A 237 28.57 -34.88 30.11
CA ASN A 237 29.51 -35.93 30.45
C ASN A 237 30.89 -35.25 30.48
N VAL A 238 31.03 -34.19 31.29
CA VAL A 238 32.31 -33.98 31.94
C VAL A 238 32.37 -35.16 32.88
N ALA A 239 33.08 -36.19 32.41
CA ALA A 239 33.50 -37.29 33.24
C ALA A 239 33.94 -36.69 34.58
N ALA A 240 33.36 -37.19 35.66
CA ALA A 240 33.88 -36.95 36.99
C ALA A 240 35.29 -37.55 37.04
N GLU A 241 36.28 -36.83 36.54
CA GLU A 241 37.66 -37.04 36.95
C GLU A 241 37.71 -36.63 38.42
N ALA A 242 37.81 -37.67 39.25
CA ALA A 242 37.96 -37.55 40.68
C ALA A 242 39.08 -36.55 41.01
N PRO A 243 38.84 -35.59 41.92
CA PRO A 243 39.89 -34.67 42.35
C PRO A 243 40.97 -35.46 43.09
N LYS A 244 42.16 -35.58 42.47
CA LYS A 244 43.37 -35.90 43.21
C LYS A 244 43.70 -34.71 44.12
N ASN A 245 43.35 -34.91 45.38
CA ASN A 245 43.90 -34.34 46.59
C ASN A 245 45.12 -33.42 46.39
N GLY A 246 44.99 -32.15 46.77
CA GLY A 246 46.07 -31.17 46.68
C GLY A 246 45.66 -29.85 47.33
N SER A 247 45.70 -29.83 48.65
CA SER A 247 45.51 -28.68 49.52
C SER A 247 46.26 -27.44 49.05
N ASN A 248 45.55 -26.33 48.83
CA ASN A 248 45.98 -25.03 49.35
C ASN A 248 44.82 -24.03 49.30
N ALA A 249 44.45 -23.57 50.49
CA ALA A 249 43.47 -22.55 50.73
C ALA A 249 44.07 -21.17 50.45
N THR A 250 43.38 -20.38 49.64
CA THR A 250 43.43 -18.93 49.74
C THR A 250 42.07 -18.36 49.38
N ASN A 251 41.38 -17.89 50.42
CA ASN A 251 40.14 -17.13 50.35
C ASN A 251 40.36 -15.83 49.57
N ILE A 252 39.62 -15.65 48.47
CA ILE A 252 39.31 -14.31 47.95
C ILE A 252 37.79 -14.21 47.82
N SER A 253 37.24 -13.44 48.74
CA SER A 253 35.89 -12.91 48.72
C SER A 253 35.69 -12.02 47.50
N GLN A 254 34.73 -12.36 46.65
CA GLN A 254 34.07 -11.40 45.76
C GLN A 254 32.56 -11.57 45.89
N ASN A 255 32.02 -10.73 46.77
CA ASN A 255 30.62 -10.34 46.81
C ASN A 255 30.25 -9.47 45.60
N GLY A 256 29.03 -9.67 45.10
CA GLY A 256 28.18 -8.58 44.62
C GLY A 256 28.07 -8.43 43.10
N GLY A 257 27.00 -8.98 42.52
CA GLY A 257 26.61 -8.68 41.14
C GLY A 257 25.46 -9.53 40.58
N GLU A 258 24.45 -9.83 41.39
CA GLU A 258 23.30 -10.62 40.96
C GLU A 258 22.18 -9.74 40.36
N SER A 259 21.75 -10.13 39.15
CA SER A 259 20.38 -10.04 38.63
C SER A 259 19.83 -8.70 38.11
N THR A 260 20.02 -8.45 36.81
CA THR A 260 19.11 -7.61 35.98
C THR A 260 18.76 -8.26 34.64
N ALA A 261 18.62 -9.58 34.58
CA ALA A 261 18.34 -10.31 33.32
C ALA A 261 16.85 -10.71 33.12
N ALA A 262 15.96 -10.44 34.09
CA ALA A 262 14.58 -10.94 34.05
C ALA A 262 13.54 -9.99 33.40
N ALA A 263 13.91 -8.76 33.03
CA ALA A 263 12.94 -7.74 32.62
C ALA A 263 12.61 -7.68 31.10
N ASP A 264 13.36 -8.36 30.22
CA ASP A 264 13.24 -8.14 28.75
C ASP A 264 12.40 -9.20 27.99
N THR A 265 11.89 -10.23 28.67
CA THR A 265 11.09 -11.29 28.05
C THR A 265 9.64 -10.85 27.74
N ASN A 266 9.07 -9.97 28.54
CA ASN A 266 7.69 -9.47 28.34
C ASN A 266 7.56 -8.54 27.13
N GLY A 267 8.60 -7.77 26.80
CA GLY A 267 8.60 -6.87 25.62
C GLY A 267 8.58 -7.64 24.29
N ARG A 268 9.32 -8.75 24.21
CA ARG A 268 9.38 -9.61 23.02
C ARG A 268 8.08 -10.35 22.74
N ALA A 269 7.38 -10.82 23.77
CA ALA A 269 6.08 -11.47 23.62
C ALA A 269 5.01 -10.49 23.13
N GLY A 270 4.99 -9.26 23.67
CA GLY A 270 4.08 -8.21 23.23
C GLY A 270 4.28 -7.79 21.78
N PHE A 271 5.54 -7.65 21.34
CA PHE A 271 5.84 -7.30 19.94
C PHE A 271 5.42 -8.40 18.95
N ARG A 272 5.70 -9.67 19.26
CA ARG A 272 5.28 -10.80 18.41
C ARG A 272 3.76 -10.89 18.29
N ARG A 273 3.02 -10.67 19.38
CA ARG A 273 1.55 -10.61 19.36
C ARG A 273 1.07 -9.43 18.51
N ALA A 274 1.62 -8.24 18.70
CA ALA A 274 1.21 -7.05 17.95
C ALA A 274 1.45 -7.19 16.43
N VAL A 275 2.58 -7.77 16.02
CA VAL A 275 2.89 -8.01 14.60
C VAL A 275 1.97 -9.09 14.01
N MET A 276 1.73 -10.19 14.73
CA MET A 276 0.78 -11.21 14.29
C MET A 276 -0.64 -10.67 14.18
N THR A 277 -1.09 -9.88 15.16
CA THR A 277 -2.39 -9.22 15.12
C THR A 277 -2.47 -8.27 13.93
N LEU A 278 -1.45 -7.45 13.67
CA LEU A 278 -1.45 -6.55 12.51
C LEU A 278 -1.55 -7.32 11.18
N ILE A 279 -0.76 -8.38 11.00
CA ILE A 279 -0.78 -9.22 9.79
C ILE A 279 -2.14 -9.89 9.61
N VAL A 280 -2.70 -10.46 10.68
CA VAL A 280 -4.02 -11.11 10.66
C VAL A 280 -5.11 -10.09 10.38
N THR A 281 -5.09 -8.93 11.04
CA THR A 281 -6.10 -7.88 10.83
C THR A 281 -6.06 -7.36 9.41
N ILE A 282 -4.89 -7.03 8.85
CA ILE A 282 -4.74 -6.57 7.46
C ILE A 282 -5.19 -7.66 6.47
N GLY A 283 -4.81 -8.93 6.71
CA GLY A 283 -5.24 -10.06 5.89
C GLY A 283 -6.76 -10.26 5.91
N CYS A 284 -7.37 -10.15 7.09
CA CYS A 284 -8.82 -10.29 7.26
C CYS A 284 -9.61 -9.14 6.63
N THR A 285 -9.18 -7.88 6.77
CA THR A 285 -9.86 -6.76 6.09
C THR A 285 -9.78 -6.89 4.57
N PHE A 286 -8.63 -7.30 4.04
CA PHE A 286 -8.47 -7.50 2.59
C PHE A 286 -9.39 -8.62 2.06
N ILE A 287 -9.48 -9.75 2.78
CA ILE A 287 -10.37 -10.87 2.41
C ILE A 287 -11.86 -10.45 2.48
N MET A 288 -12.25 -9.68 3.50
CA MET A 288 -13.63 -9.22 3.64
C MET A 288 -14.03 -8.25 2.52
N ASP A 289 -13.12 -7.38 2.09
CA ASP A 289 -13.39 -6.40 1.03
C ASP A 289 -13.47 -7.07 -0.36
N LEU A 290 -12.62 -8.07 -0.61
CA LEU A 290 -12.69 -8.92 -1.80
C LEU A 290 -14.00 -9.73 -1.84
N HIS A 291 -14.42 -10.29 -0.72
CA HIS A 291 -15.64 -11.07 -0.64
C HIS A 291 -16.90 -10.20 -0.81
N LYS A 292 -16.89 -8.97 -0.29
CA LYS A 292 -17.97 -8.00 -0.51
C LYS A 292 -18.07 -7.61 -1.99
N SER A 293 -16.94 -7.26 -2.61
CA SER A 293 -16.87 -6.92 -4.04
C SER A 293 -17.35 -8.07 -4.93
N ALA A 294 -16.98 -9.31 -4.61
CA ALA A 294 -17.42 -10.49 -5.34
C ALA A 294 -18.94 -10.73 -5.24
N LYS A 295 -19.53 -10.54 -4.05
CA LYS A 295 -20.98 -10.67 -3.86
C LYS A 295 -21.77 -9.60 -4.60
N GLU A 296 -21.29 -8.37 -4.62
CA GLU A 296 -21.94 -7.28 -5.33
C GLU A 296 -21.93 -7.54 -6.84
N GLN A 297 -20.81 -8.03 -7.40
CA GLN A 297 -20.77 -8.43 -8.82
C GLN A 297 -21.69 -9.60 -9.14
N GLN A 298 -21.75 -10.62 -8.28
CA GLN A 298 -22.61 -11.79 -8.49
C GLN A 298 -24.11 -11.42 -8.44
N THR A 299 -24.48 -10.48 -7.58
CA THR A 299 -25.87 -10.02 -7.45
C THR A 299 -26.29 -9.22 -8.68
N ARG A 300 -25.42 -8.36 -9.21
CA ARG A 300 -25.65 -7.64 -10.47
C ARG A 300 -25.81 -8.59 -11.66
N PHE A 301 -24.98 -9.64 -11.74
CA PHE A 301 -25.08 -10.63 -12.81
C PHE A 301 -26.41 -11.40 -12.79
N ARG A 302 -26.95 -11.69 -11.61
CA ARG A 302 -28.29 -12.31 -11.46
C ARG A 302 -29.42 -11.36 -11.85
N SER A 303 -29.33 -10.09 -11.47
CA SER A 303 -30.33 -9.07 -11.82
C SER A 303 -30.45 -8.89 -13.35
N ASN A 304 -29.32 -8.84 -14.06
CA ASN A 304 -29.35 -8.69 -15.52
C ASN A 304 -29.85 -9.94 -16.26
N ARG A 305 -29.71 -11.13 -15.66
CA ARG A 305 -30.20 -12.38 -16.28
C ARG A 305 -31.70 -12.60 -16.06
N GLY A 306 -32.28 -12.04 -15.00
CA GLY A 306 -33.71 -12.15 -14.70
C GLY A 306 -34.62 -11.37 -15.64
N GLY A 307 -34.11 -10.35 -16.33
CA GLY A 307 -34.88 -9.53 -17.27
C GLY A 307 -35.06 -10.11 -18.67
N LEU A 308 -34.40 -11.23 -19.00
CA LEU A 308 -34.42 -11.85 -20.33
C LEU A 308 -35.35 -13.08 -20.45
N ASN A 309 -36.07 -13.42 -19.39
CA ASN A 309 -37.05 -14.52 -19.36
C ASN A 309 -38.49 -14.00 -19.19
N SER A 310 -38.86 -12.92 -19.87
CA SER A 310 -40.28 -12.63 -20.10
C SER A 310 -40.79 -13.52 -21.24
N ASP A 311 -41.72 -14.40 -20.89
CA ASP A 311 -42.39 -15.38 -21.76
C ASP A 311 -42.73 -14.86 -23.17
N PRO A 312 -42.33 -15.58 -24.24
CA PRO A 312 -42.77 -15.27 -25.61
C PRO A 312 -44.20 -15.74 -25.94
N SER A 313 -45.02 -16.17 -24.96
CA SER A 313 -46.31 -16.82 -25.21
C SER A 313 -47.57 -15.95 -24.97
N ALA A 314 -47.44 -14.68 -24.60
CA ALA A 314 -48.59 -13.81 -24.31
C ALA A 314 -48.96 -12.82 -25.44
N ALA A 315 -48.70 -13.17 -26.70
CA ALA A 315 -49.14 -12.40 -27.87
C ALA A 315 -50.24 -13.16 -28.63
N SER A 316 -51.45 -13.20 -28.07
CA SER A 316 -52.65 -13.48 -28.88
C SER A 316 -53.92 -12.95 -28.23
N SER A 317 -54.65 -12.15 -29.01
CA SER A 317 -56.06 -11.77 -28.87
C SER A 317 -56.45 -10.81 -27.73
N ARG A 318 -56.66 -9.54 -28.08
CA ARG A 318 -57.91 -8.82 -27.75
C ARG A 318 -58.07 -7.55 -28.58
N SER A 319 -59.15 -7.54 -29.35
CA SER A 319 -59.65 -6.41 -30.11
C SER A 319 -60.67 -5.62 -29.29
N LEU A 320 -60.76 -4.33 -29.65
CA LEU A 320 -61.94 -3.45 -29.65
C LEU A 320 -62.66 -3.12 -28.33
N GLY A 321 -62.60 -1.83 -27.97
CA GLY A 321 -63.52 -1.19 -27.03
C GLY A 321 -62.97 0.08 -26.40
N GLN A 322 -63.25 1.24 -27.02
CA GLN A 322 -63.12 2.62 -26.52
C GLN A 322 -63.67 2.81 -25.08
N PRO A 323 -63.27 3.85 -24.29
CA PRO A 323 -63.42 5.26 -24.65
C PRO A 323 -62.24 6.19 -24.37
N GLN A 324 -62.25 7.26 -25.15
CA GLN A 324 -61.21 8.26 -25.36
C GLN A 324 -61.54 9.49 -24.49
N GLU A 325 -61.36 9.42 -23.17
CA GLU A 325 -61.66 10.59 -22.32
C GLU A 325 -60.92 10.62 -20.97
N GLN A 326 -59.63 10.25 -20.90
CA GLN A 326 -58.78 10.57 -19.74
C GLN A 326 -57.31 10.84 -20.13
N ARG A 327 -57.08 11.36 -21.34
CA ARG A 327 -55.73 11.62 -21.87
C ARG A 327 -55.30 13.10 -21.83
N GLU A 328 -55.89 13.89 -20.93
CA GLU A 328 -55.54 15.31 -20.75
C GLU A 328 -55.10 15.68 -19.32
N LYS A 329 -54.95 14.74 -18.38
CA LYS A 329 -54.65 15.11 -16.97
C LYS A 329 -53.35 14.59 -16.36
N TRP A 330 -52.49 13.96 -17.15
CA TRP A 330 -51.17 13.48 -16.70
C TRP A 330 -50.01 13.92 -17.62
N GLY A 331 -50.26 14.91 -18.49
CA GLY A 331 -49.24 15.46 -19.40
C GLY A 331 -48.30 16.50 -18.79
N ASP A 332 -48.64 17.07 -17.62
CA ASP A 332 -48.01 18.31 -17.14
C ASP A 332 -47.23 18.20 -15.82
N ILE A 333 -46.96 16.99 -15.30
CA ILE A 333 -46.20 16.84 -14.04
C ILE A 333 -44.84 16.14 -14.22
N GLU A 334 -44.57 15.51 -15.38
CA GLU A 334 -43.30 14.79 -15.62
C GLU A 334 -42.30 15.57 -16.49
N ALA A 335 -42.56 16.85 -16.79
CA ALA A 335 -41.67 17.68 -17.62
C ALA A 335 -40.52 18.38 -16.84
N ASP A 336 -40.52 18.31 -15.50
CA ASP A 336 -39.60 19.09 -14.65
C ASP A 336 -38.55 18.26 -13.90
N ARG A 337 -38.32 17.00 -14.31
CA ARG A 337 -37.18 16.20 -13.86
C ARG A 337 -36.32 15.75 -15.02
N GLN A 338 -35.94 16.68 -15.90
CA GLN A 338 -34.65 16.51 -16.55
C GLN A 338 -33.57 16.69 -15.49
N PRO A 339 -32.74 15.67 -15.18
CA PRO A 339 -31.51 15.93 -14.45
C PRO A 339 -30.75 17.00 -15.25
N PRO A 340 -30.20 18.02 -14.59
CA PRO A 340 -29.57 19.10 -15.30
C PRO A 340 -28.50 18.54 -16.23
N LEU A 341 -28.69 18.74 -17.54
CA LEU A 341 -27.69 18.61 -18.58
C LEU A 341 -26.64 19.72 -18.40
N TYR A 342 -25.97 19.74 -17.25
CA TYR A 342 -24.67 20.36 -17.18
C TYR A 342 -23.68 19.26 -17.53
N PRO A 343 -23.05 19.27 -18.73
CA PRO A 343 -21.72 18.71 -18.80
C PRO A 343 -20.93 19.35 -17.65
N PRO A 344 -20.16 18.61 -16.86
CA PRO A 344 -19.20 19.24 -15.98
C PRO A 344 -18.33 20.10 -16.89
N GLN A 345 -18.59 21.41 -16.88
CA GLN A 345 -17.63 22.39 -17.30
C GLN A 345 -16.49 22.20 -16.30
N TYR A 346 -15.58 21.28 -16.60
CA TYR A 346 -14.19 21.58 -16.33
C TYR A 346 -14.02 22.94 -16.99
N PRO A 347 -13.82 24.02 -16.22
CA PRO A 347 -13.50 25.26 -16.85
C PRO A 347 -12.26 24.93 -17.68
N SER A 348 -12.36 25.08 -19.00
CA SER A 348 -11.21 25.02 -19.87
C SER A 348 -10.37 26.25 -19.55
N GLN A 349 -9.72 26.24 -18.39
CA GLN A 349 -8.93 27.33 -17.86
C GLN A 349 -7.51 27.33 -18.43
N TYR A 350 -7.30 26.60 -19.53
CA TYR A 350 -6.21 26.94 -20.43
C TYR A 350 -6.82 27.75 -21.56
N PRO A 351 -6.60 29.08 -21.60
CA PRO A 351 -6.56 29.75 -22.88
C PRO A 351 -5.56 28.95 -23.70
N ARG A 352 -6.01 28.30 -24.79
CA ARG A 352 -5.10 28.02 -25.88
C ARG A 352 -4.58 29.39 -26.27
N GLU A 353 -3.37 29.75 -25.83
CA GLU A 353 -2.56 30.73 -26.54
C GLU A 353 -2.35 30.15 -27.93
N SER A 354 -3.31 30.44 -28.80
CA SER A 354 -3.15 30.35 -30.23
C SER A 354 -1.93 31.19 -30.56
N ALA A 355 -0.84 30.51 -30.89
CA ALA A 355 0.31 31.09 -31.57
C ALA A 355 -0.21 31.77 -32.85
N ALA A 356 -0.58 33.04 -32.70
CA ALA A 356 -0.92 33.91 -33.79
C ALA A 356 0.38 34.17 -34.56
N ARG A 357 0.48 33.50 -35.71
CA ARG A 357 1.05 34.04 -36.95
C ARG A 357 1.05 35.57 -36.92
N ALA A 358 2.23 36.17 -36.74
CA ALA A 358 2.53 37.50 -37.25
C ALA A 358 3.37 37.29 -38.52
N GLY A 359 2.71 37.43 -39.67
CA GLY A 359 3.39 37.53 -40.95
C GLY A 359 3.88 38.95 -41.20
N SER A 360 4.92 39.04 -42.04
CA SER A 360 5.13 40.06 -43.07
C SER A 360 5.34 41.52 -42.64
N ARG A 361 6.58 42.01 -42.77
CA ARG A 361 7.01 42.97 -43.81
C ARG A 361 8.40 43.52 -43.49
N GLY A 362 9.23 43.66 -44.53
CA GLY A 362 10.41 44.52 -44.47
C GLY A 362 11.42 44.31 -45.58
N ASP A 363 11.00 44.40 -46.84
CA ASP A 363 11.93 44.83 -47.90
C ASP A 363 12.44 46.23 -47.57
N MET A 364 13.76 46.41 -47.53
CA MET A 364 14.40 47.64 -47.98
C MET A 364 15.90 47.43 -48.24
N ARG A 365 16.22 47.52 -49.54
CA ARG A 365 17.49 47.91 -50.21
C ARG A 365 18.78 47.15 -49.93
#